data_AF-A0A843XJM8-F1
#
_entry.id   AF-A0A843XJM8-F1
#
_cell.length_a   1.000
_cell.length_b   1.000
_cell.length_c   1.000
_cell.angle_alpha   90.00
_cell.angle_beta   90.00
_cell.angle_gamma   90.00
#
_symmetry.space_group_name_H-M   'P 1'
#
loop_
_entity.id
_entity.type
_entity.pdbx_description
1 polymer ?
#
loop_
_entity_poly.entity_id
_entity_poly.type
_entity_poly.pdbx_seq_one_letter_code
_entity_poly.pdbx_strand_id
1 'polypeptide(L)'
;MLGQRMNQQTRALSSLVKEMWDKLKLIYESRLEVKETKANILVHEYDMFKMSPVETISDMFTRLSKITNGLKALGKNYIDIEIVLKVLRSLPPA
;
A
#
# COMPACT_ATOMS: atom_id res chain seq x y z
N MET A 1 -6.29 54.03 -6.48
CA MET A 1 -5.02 53.28 -6.41
C MET A 1 -4.96 52.27 -5.26
N LEU A 2 -5.29 52.64 -4.01
CA LEU A 2 -5.26 51.72 -2.86
C LEU A 2 -6.25 50.52 -2.97
N GLY A 3 -7.47 50.76 -3.47
CA GLY A 3 -8.47 49.68 -3.62
C GLY A 3 -8.10 48.60 -4.64
N GLN A 4 -7.36 48.95 -5.71
CA GLN A 4 -6.85 47.97 -6.67
C GLN A 4 -5.72 47.12 -6.07
N ARG A 5 -4.86 47.73 -5.25
CA ARG A 5 -3.76 47.04 -4.56
C ARG A 5 -4.26 45.99 -3.56
N MET A 6 -5.28 46.32 -2.77
CA MET A 6 -5.94 45.35 -1.88
C MET A 6 -6.58 44.20 -2.66
N ASN A 7 -7.32 44.49 -3.73
CA ASN A 7 -7.98 43.45 -4.52
C ASN A 7 -6.95 42.49 -5.17
N GLN A 8 -5.83 43.03 -5.63
CA GLN A 8 -4.73 42.23 -6.18
C GLN A 8 -4.03 41.37 -5.12
N GLN A 9 -3.85 41.89 -3.90
CA GLN A 9 -3.37 41.11 -2.76
C GLN A 9 -4.33 39.97 -2.37
N THR A 10 -5.64 40.22 -2.32
CA THR A 10 -6.64 39.19 -2.00
C THR A 10 -6.65 38.07 -3.06
N ARG A 11 -6.52 38.41 -4.34
CA ARG A 11 -6.42 37.42 -5.43
C ARG A 11 -5.13 36.61 -5.34
N ALA A 12 -4.00 37.25 -5.04
CA ALA A 12 -2.73 36.55 -4.87
C ALA A 12 -2.77 35.55 -3.71
N LEU A 13 -3.36 35.93 -2.57
CA LEU A 13 -3.57 35.04 -1.43
C LEU A 13 -4.49 33.86 -1.78
N SER A 14 -5.60 34.12 -2.48
CA SER A 14 -6.51 33.05 -2.94
C SER A 14 -5.82 32.07 -3.90
N SER A 15 -4.97 32.57 -4.79
CA SER A 15 -4.18 31.74 -5.71
C SER A 15 -3.19 30.85 -4.97
N LEU A 16 -2.47 31.41 -3.99
CA LEU A 16 -1.49 30.67 -3.19
C LEU A 16 -2.16 29.56 -2.36
N VAL A 17 -3.29 29.87 -1.72
CA VAL A 17 -4.05 28.88 -0.94
C VAL A 17 -4.52 27.73 -1.83
N LYS A 18 -5.01 28.03 -3.04
CA LYS A 18 -5.42 27.00 -3.99
C LYS A 18 -4.23 26.12 -4.40
N GLU A 19 -3.09 26.72 -4.73
CA GLU A 19 -1.89 25.97 -5.10
C GLU A 19 -1.39 25.05 -3.97
N MET A 20 -1.41 25.53 -2.73
CA MET A 20 -1.05 24.72 -1.57
C MET A 20 -2.02 23.55 -1.37
N TRP A 21 -3.33 23.78 -1.53
CA TRP A 21 -4.34 22.73 -1.45
C TRP A 21 -4.17 21.67 -2.55
N ASP A 22 -3.95 22.10 -3.79
CA ASP A 22 -3.73 21.21 -4.92
C ASP A 22 -2.48 20.35 -4.71
N LYS A 23 -1.39 20.92 -4.17
CA LYS A 23 -0.18 20.18 -3.79
C LYS A 23 -0.44 19.15 -2.69
N LEU A 24 -1.17 19.52 -1.65
CA LEU A 24 -1.52 18.59 -0.56
C LEU A 24 -2.37 17.44 -1.07
N LYS A 25 -3.36 17.73 -1.92
CA LYS A 25 -4.22 16.74 -2.55
C LYS A 25 -3.40 15.77 -3.40
N LEU A 26 -2.53 16.28 -4.27
CA LEU A 26 -1.64 15.45 -5.09
C LEU A 26 -0.79 14.52 -4.24
N ILE A 27 -0.15 15.02 -3.18
CA ILE A 27 0.68 14.19 -2.27
C ILE A 27 -0.16 13.09 -1.61
N TYR A 28 -1.38 13.40 -1.19
CA TYR A 28 -2.28 12.43 -0.56
C TYR A 28 -2.71 11.34 -1.55
N GLU A 29 -3.12 11.71 -2.76
CA GLU A 29 -3.53 10.78 -3.82
C GLU A 29 -2.35 9.87 -4.23
N SER A 30 -1.17 10.43 -4.47
CA SER A 30 0.04 9.63 -4.76
C SER A 30 0.40 8.67 -3.61
N ARG A 31 0.20 9.09 -2.34
CA ARG A 31 0.41 8.20 -1.19
C ARG A 31 -0.60 7.05 -1.16
N LEU A 32 -1.86 7.29 -1.55
CA LEU A 32 -2.87 6.23 -1.66
C LEU A 32 -2.53 5.25 -2.77
N GLU A 33 -2.18 5.75 -3.96
CA GLU A 33 -1.81 4.93 -5.12
C GLU A 33 -0.60 4.03 -4.80
N VAL A 34 0.43 4.56 -4.12
CA VAL A 34 1.59 3.76 -3.71
C VAL A 34 1.21 2.68 -2.69
N LYS A 35 0.31 2.99 -1.75
CA LYS A 35 -0.19 1.99 -0.78
C LYS A 35 -0.98 0.88 -1.48
N GLU A 36 -1.87 1.25 -2.39
CA GLU A 36 -2.68 0.31 -3.16
C GLU A 36 -1.81 -0.57 -4.05
N THR A 37 -0.86 0.03 -4.77
CA THR A 37 0.10 -0.71 -5.61
C THR A 37 0.90 -1.72 -4.79
N LYS A 38 1.43 -1.32 -3.63
CA LYS A 38 2.11 -2.26 -2.71
C LYS A 38 1.19 -3.38 -2.23
N ALA A 39 -0.06 -3.06 -1.88
CA ALA A 39 -1.02 -4.07 -1.45
C ALA A 39 -1.31 -5.07 -2.58
N ASN A 40 -1.44 -4.61 -3.82
CA ASN A 40 -1.70 -5.46 -4.98
C ASN A 40 -0.51 -6.37 -5.31
N ILE A 41 0.71 -5.86 -5.21
CA ILE A 41 1.93 -6.68 -5.35
C ILE A 41 1.96 -7.78 -4.30
N LEU A 42 1.75 -7.44 -3.03
CA LEU A 42 1.76 -8.44 -1.95
C LEU A 42 0.61 -9.45 -2.05
N VAL A 43 -0.58 -9.04 -2.52
CA VAL A 43 -1.68 -9.96 -2.81
C VAL A 43 -1.27 -10.93 -3.91
N HIS A 44 -0.64 -10.45 -4.97
CA HIS A 44 -0.16 -11.31 -6.05
C HIS A 44 0.91 -12.29 -5.57
N GLU A 45 1.88 -11.83 -4.76
CA GLU A 45 2.89 -12.70 -4.14
C GLU A 45 2.25 -13.74 -3.21
N TYR A 46 1.23 -13.35 -2.44
CA TYR A 46 0.46 -14.27 -1.61
C TYR A 46 -0.23 -15.30 -2.49
N ASP A 47 -0.97 -14.91 -3.52
CA ASP A 47 -1.73 -15.82 -4.38
C ASP A 47 -0.82 -16.83 -5.09
N MET A 48 0.31 -16.37 -5.63
CA MET A 48 1.31 -17.21 -6.31
C MET A 48 2.23 -17.96 -5.35
N PHE A 49 2.07 -17.78 -4.03
CA PHE A 49 2.97 -18.37 -3.05
C PHE A 49 3.00 -19.90 -3.12
N LYS A 50 4.20 -20.45 -3.33
CA LYS A 50 4.52 -21.88 -3.33
C LYS A 50 5.84 -22.10 -2.61
N MET A 51 5.98 -23.30 -2.03
CA MET A 51 7.23 -23.73 -1.45
C MET A 51 8.26 -23.97 -2.57
N SER A 52 9.45 -23.40 -2.40
CA SER A 52 10.61 -23.64 -3.24
C SER A 52 11.19 -25.04 -2.98
N PRO A 53 11.73 -25.74 -4.00
CA PRO A 53 12.30 -27.08 -3.84
C PRO A 53 13.52 -27.14 -2.92
N VAL A 54 14.20 -26.00 -2.70
CA VAL A 54 15.44 -25.92 -1.90
C VAL A 54 15.24 -25.25 -0.54
N GLU A 55 14.04 -24.77 -0.23
CA GLU A 55 13.79 -24.10 1.05
C GLU A 55 13.29 -25.08 2.12
N THR A 56 13.58 -24.82 3.40
CA THR A 56 12.97 -25.58 4.49
C THR A 56 11.54 -25.11 4.74
N ILE A 57 10.74 -25.91 5.44
CA ILE A 57 9.39 -25.51 5.86
C ILE A 57 9.43 -24.23 6.71
N SER A 58 10.45 -24.08 7.56
CA SER A 58 10.65 -22.88 8.39
C SER A 58 10.94 -21.64 7.53
N ASP A 59 11.75 -21.78 6.50
CA ASP A 59 12.06 -20.68 5.56
C ASP A 59 10.80 -20.26 4.78
N MET A 60 10.04 -21.25 4.31
CA MET A 60 8.77 -21.04 3.62
C MET A 60 7.77 -20.28 4.52
N PHE A 61 7.61 -20.72 5.77
CA PHE A 61 6.71 -20.05 6.72
C PHE A 61 7.17 -18.62 7.04
N THR A 62 8.48 -18.40 7.14
CA THR A 62 9.07 -17.07 7.34
C THR A 62 8.76 -16.13 6.18
N ARG A 63 8.87 -16.61 4.93
CA ARG A 63 8.49 -15.86 3.72
C ARG A 63 7.00 -15.54 3.70
N LEU A 64 6.15 -16.53 3.95
CA LEU A 64 4.70 -16.32 4.01
C LEU A 64 4.32 -15.29 5.09
N SER A 65 4.94 -15.39 6.27
CA SER A 65 4.71 -14.46 7.38
C SER A 65 5.11 -13.02 7.04
N LYS A 66 6.18 -12.82 6.26
CA LYS A 66 6.55 -11.47 5.77
C LYS A 66 5.46 -10.88 4.88
N ILE A 67 4.89 -11.69 3.98
CA ILE A 67 3.82 -11.26 3.08
C ILE A 67 2.55 -10.93 3.87
N THR A 68 2.09 -11.82 4.75
CA THR A 68 0.86 -11.62 5.53
C THR A 68 0.98 -10.44 6.50
N ASN A 69 2.14 -10.23 7.13
CA ASN A 69 2.40 -9.05 7.96
C ASN A 69 2.43 -7.76 7.13
N GLY A 70 3.00 -7.79 5.92
CA GLY A 70 2.97 -6.65 5.00
C GLY A 70 1.55 -6.27 4.60
N LEU A 71 0.71 -7.26 4.28
CA LEU A 71 -0.70 -7.06 3.97
C LEU A 71 -1.49 -6.50 5.16
N LYS A 72 -1.24 -7.04 6.36
CA LYS A 72 -1.82 -6.54 7.62
C LYS A 72 -1.47 -5.08 7.88
N ALA A 73 -0.22 -4.67 7.65
CA ALA A 73 0.20 -3.27 7.79
C ALA A 73 -0.49 -2.33 6.77
N LEU A 74 -0.99 -2.87 5.65
CA LEU A 74 -1.76 -2.15 4.64
C LEU A 74 -3.29 -2.29 4.82
N GLY A 75 -3.75 -2.89 5.93
CA GLY A 75 -5.16 -3.05 6.26
C GLY A 75 -5.85 -4.27 5.64
N LYS A 76 -5.10 -5.17 4.98
CA LYS A 76 -5.62 -6.44 4.45
C LYS A 76 -5.24 -7.59 5.39
N ASN A 77 -6.21 -8.11 6.14
CA ASN A 77 -6.00 -9.18 7.11
C ASN A 77 -6.52 -10.52 6.57
N TYR A 78 -5.76 -11.58 6.80
CA TYR A 78 -6.19 -12.96 6.60
C TYR A 78 -6.37 -13.61 7.97
N ILE A 79 -7.41 -14.43 8.12
CA ILE A 79 -7.67 -15.17 9.36
C ILE A 79 -6.78 -16.42 9.43
N ASP A 80 -6.53 -16.94 10.63
CA ASP A 80 -5.59 -18.04 10.86
C ASP A 80 -5.89 -19.27 9.99
N ILE A 81 -7.16 -19.63 9.82
CA ILE A 81 -7.56 -20.76 8.98
C ILE A 81 -7.19 -20.55 7.50
N GLU A 82 -7.27 -19.32 6.97
CA GLU A 82 -6.85 -19.01 5.60
C GLU A 82 -5.34 -19.17 5.43
N ILE A 83 -4.57 -18.74 6.44
CA ILE A 83 -3.11 -18.88 6.45
C ILE A 83 -2.72 -20.36 6.52
N VAL A 84 -3.36 -21.15 7.38
CA VAL A 84 -3.13 -22.60 7.48
C VAL A 84 -3.44 -23.30 6.16
N LEU A 85 -4.61 -23.02 5.56
CA LEU A 85 -4.97 -23.57 4.25
C LEU A 85 -3.98 -23.13 3.16
N LYS A 86 -3.44 -21.92 3.24
CA LYS A 86 -2.42 -21.45 2.31
C LYS A 86 -1.14 -22.25 2.42
N VAL A 87 -0.63 -22.48 3.64
CA VAL A 87 0.54 -23.32 3.88
C VAL A 87 0.34 -24.70 3.27
N LEU A 88 -0.78 -25.37 3.57
CA LEU A 88 -1.08 -26.70 3.06
C LEU A 88 -1.11 -26.77 1.53
N ARG A 89 -1.69 -25.76 0.86
CA ARG A 89 -1.75 -25.67 -0.62
C ARG A 89 -0.42 -25.29 -1.26
N SER A 90 0.52 -24.77 -0.49
CA SER A 90 1.82 -24.32 -0.98
C SER A 90 2.91 -25.37 -0.85
N LEU A 91 2.66 -26.46 -0.11
CA LEU A 91 3.58 -27.59 -0.01
C LEU A 91 3.72 -28.32 -1.37
N PRO A 92 4.89 -28.92 -1.64
CA PRO A 92 5.06 -29.80 -2.79
C PRO A 92 4.10 -30.99 -2.70
N PRO A 93 3.66 -31.56 -3.83
CA PRO A 93 2.92 -32.82 -3.82
C PRO A 93 3.76 -33.92 -3.14
N ALA A 94 3.06 -34.80 -2.43
CA ALA A 94 3.65 -35.97 -1.77
C ALA A 94 4.13 -37.02 -2.76
#